data_AF-A0A5J6SR63-F1
#
_entry.id   AF-A0A5J6SR63-F1
#
_cell.length_a   1.000
_cell.length_b   1.000
_cell.length_c   1.000
_cell.angle_alpha   90.00
_cell.angle_beta   90.00
_cell.angle_gamma   90.00
#
_symmetry.space_group_name_H-M   'P 1'
#
loop_
_entity.id
_entity.type
_entity.pdbx_description
1 polymer ?
#
loop_
_entity_poly.entity_id
_entity_poly.type
_entity_poly.pdbx_seq_one_letter_code
_entity_poly.pdbx_strand_id
1 'polypeptide(L)'
;MYLLTNNLQSQLINLQSSNELTEFISNEIFLTDLPINISIESSIAILGVEFQSIQDATQEQVDLIIKLSAYKMNLANFVKIFNKNMINMEVLKGIEEVSQYVSSNLEEFLNNVILEQDIYDEDEEIFKELLQKDISINIKKRLVQKWSGYIHNLMEIDDVFLLQIFYENVAFEMTWSNIIYCRQILKTENKEFIINNLFRDEEKWQQFINNSGHTEQDELSDSEYQDYNLLINLLLESNEIEKTKLQEFVSLIRWMVDIDNPDVISAYAYKLLIKVGALRWDEVVYNVIFEIGDSEMQIEYLINEFKNSKESIQVLNADSRLPWSKKLLEKLHEFSRDIMYQYLIKHVNELNEAKFNEILNLNVLGFNESFFTELVKDNNQGKLINYLKYILDPEKNFELTNVLSLIQVNSIIWDSDLFNYIKVANQKVAIKYLMHHEESLADILNEIEINSQLFNYILQEITTMELKLKLINNNITYGIEFDEELASVVLECIREDESAAFELITPELLESQLIPLLEDENDLVKVVRGYITYGEFEKEAIFNLLSKSKNPFNRIKRGGGNGVEFEKNDDSKLLFKRLKEMNVISSYTESEVSLRVNNKQNSR
;
A
#
# COMPACT_ATOMS: atom_id res chain seq x y z
N MET A 1 75.60 -49.58 36.00
CA MET A 1 75.65 -50.18 37.36
C MET A 1 75.80 -49.12 38.47
N TYR A 2 75.57 -47.84 38.20
CA TYR A 2 75.68 -46.75 39.20
C TYR A 2 74.33 -46.20 39.67
N LEU A 3 73.27 -46.67 39.05
CA LEU A 3 71.89 -46.39 39.40
C LEU A 3 71.36 -47.63 40.11
N LEU A 4 70.22 -47.53 40.78
CA LEU A 4 69.33 -48.61 41.26
C LEU A 4 69.30 -48.78 42.79
N THR A 5 68.18 -48.36 43.35
CA THR A 5 67.56 -48.90 44.55
C THR A 5 67.11 -50.36 44.29
N ASN A 6 67.00 -51.17 45.35
CA ASN A 6 66.78 -52.63 45.28
C ASN A 6 65.58 -53.11 44.46
N ASN A 7 64.60 -52.24 44.13
CA ASN A 7 63.39 -52.63 43.42
C ASN A 7 63.57 -52.72 41.89
N LEU A 8 64.54 -51.99 41.31
CA LEU A 8 64.74 -51.93 39.86
C LEU A 8 65.74 -52.99 39.35
N GLN A 9 66.54 -53.59 40.25
CA GLN A 9 67.53 -54.62 39.89
C GLN A 9 66.91 -55.92 39.35
N SER A 10 65.74 -56.32 39.84
CA SER A 10 65.08 -57.57 39.42
C SER A 10 64.51 -57.50 38.00
N GLN A 11 64.10 -56.31 37.55
CA GLN A 11 63.56 -56.07 36.20
C GLN A 11 64.69 -56.02 35.15
N LEU A 12 65.85 -55.46 35.50
CA LEU A 12 67.04 -55.40 34.63
C LEU A 12 67.66 -56.76 34.29
N ILE A 13 67.56 -57.74 35.20
CA ILE A 13 68.10 -59.10 34.99
C ILE A 13 67.36 -59.84 33.86
N ASN A 14 66.15 -59.41 33.53
CA ASN A 14 65.31 -60.04 32.50
C ASN A 14 65.42 -59.39 31.11
N LEU A 15 66.19 -58.30 30.96
CA LEU A 15 66.36 -57.62 29.68
C LEU A 15 67.40 -58.37 28.82
N GLN A 16 66.99 -58.85 27.65
CA GLN A 16 67.77 -59.70 26.75
C GLN A 16 68.32 -58.94 25.52
N SER A 17 67.94 -57.68 25.33
CA SER A 17 68.38 -56.88 24.19
C SER A 17 68.65 -55.41 24.53
N SER A 18 69.40 -54.72 23.67
CA SER A 18 69.60 -53.27 23.77
C SER A 18 68.28 -52.50 23.64
N ASN A 19 67.31 -53.01 22.88
CA ASN A 19 66.00 -52.36 22.72
C ASN A 19 65.18 -52.43 24.01
N GLU A 20 65.16 -53.59 24.68
CA GLU A 20 64.51 -53.76 25.99
C GLU A 20 65.18 -52.89 27.06
N LEU A 21 66.50 -52.71 26.97
CA LEU A 21 67.23 -51.78 27.85
C LEU A 21 66.87 -50.32 27.56
N THR A 22 66.82 -49.91 26.30
CA THR A 22 66.39 -48.55 25.92
C THR A 22 64.96 -48.29 26.38
N GLU A 23 64.03 -49.20 26.13
CA GLU A 23 62.62 -49.08 26.54
C GLU A 23 62.47 -49.00 28.07
N PHE A 24 63.22 -49.83 28.82
CA PHE A 24 63.24 -49.78 30.27
C PHE A 24 63.74 -48.42 30.78
N ILE A 25 64.86 -47.92 30.25
CA ILE A 25 65.41 -46.61 30.65
C ILE A 25 64.42 -45.48 30.31
N SER A 26 63.82 -45.52 29.11
CA SER A 26 62.86 -44.53 28.64
C SER A 26 61.60 -44.43 29.50
N ASN A 27 61.10 -45.57 30.00
CA ASN A 27 59.79 -45.66 30.66
C ASN A 27 59.86 -45.69 32.19
N GLU A 28 60.89 -46.32 32.76
CA GLU A 28 60.93 -46.67 34.20
C GLU A 28 61.95 -45.85 35.01
N ILE A 29 62.84 -45.12 34.36
CA ILE A 29 63.86 -44.30 35.04
C ILE A 29 63.48 -42.82 34.98
N PHE A 30 63.33 -42.20 36.17
CA PHE A 30 63.15 -40.76 36.28
C PHE A 30 64.48 -40.04 36.03
N LEU A 31 64.43 -38.97 35.21
CA LEU A 31 65.61 -38.16 34.90
C LEU A 31 66.27 -37.55 36.15
N THR A 32 65.49 -37.29 37.20
CA THR A 32 65.96 -36.79 38.51
C THR A 32 66.97 -37.72 39.19
N ASP A 33 66.89 -39.01 38.90
CA ASP A 33 67.72 -40.04 39.54
C ASP A 33 69.07 -40.22 38.80
N LEU A 34 69.26 -39.56 37.66
CA LEU A 34 70.45 -39.67 36.83
C LEU A 34 71.53 -38.65 37.22
N PRO A 35 72.76 -39.08 37.56
CA PRO A 35 73.85 -38.14 37.80
C PRO A 35 74.34 -37.53 36.48
N ILE A 36 74.35 -36.19 36.40
CA ILE A 36 74.82 -35.44 35.22
C ILE A 36 76.35 -35.62 35.07
N ASN A 37 76.78 -36.47 34.15
CA ASN A 37 78.20 -36.64 33.80
C ASN A 37 78.37 -37.20 32.37
N ILE A 38 79.53 -36.91 31.74
CA ILE A 38 79.87 -37.25 30.34
C ILE A 38 79.61 -38.72 29.98
N SER A 39 79.83 -39.65 30.91
CA SER A 39 79.62 -41.09 30.67
C SER A 39 78.15 -41.43 30.48
N ILE A 40 77.27 -40.82 31.28
CA ILE A 40 75.81 -40.99 31.17
C ILE A 40 75.28 -40.30 29.92
N GLU A 41 75.76 -39.08 29.61
CA GLU A 41 75.37 -38.37 28.37
C GLU A 41 75.67 -39.21 27.13
N SER A 42 76.89 -39.76 27.06
CA SER A 42 77.32 -40.61 25.95
C SER A 42 76.48 -41.89 25.85
N SER A 43 76.10 -42.46 27.00
CA SER A 43 75.29 -43.69 27.05
C SER A 43 73.85 -43.45 26.60
N ILE A 44 73.23 -42.33 27.03
CA ILE A 44 71.89 -41.90 26.59
C ILE A 44 71.87 -41.71 25.07
N ALA A 45 72.87 -40.99 24.54
CA ALA A 45 72.99 -40.71 23.11
C ALA A 45 73.20 -41.99 22.27
N ILE A 46 74.07 -42.91 22.71
CA ILE A 46 74.36 -44.17 22.00
C ILE A 46 73.14 -45.10 21.99
N LEU A 47 72.40 -45.16 23.10
CA LEU A 47 71.24 -46.03 23.24
C LEU A 47 69.97 -45.46 22.59
N GLY A 48 69.97 -44.18 22.19
CA GLY A 48 68.79 -43.51 21.65
C GLY A 48 67.65 -43.44 22.67
N VAL A 49 67.97 -43.20 23.94
CA VAL A 49 66.97 -43.15 25.02
C VAL A 49 66.13 -41.87 24.88
N GLU A 50 64.81 -42.04 24.84
CA GLU A 50 63.85 -40.94 24.93
C GLU A 50 63.07 -41.04 26.23
N PHE A 51 63.28 -40.09 27.16
CA PHE A 51 62.55 -40.11 28.44
C PHE A 51 61.07 -39.79 28.23
N GLN A 52 60.17 -40.63 28.76
CA GLN A 52 58.72 -40.40 28.66
C GLN A 52 58.27 -39.14 29.40
N SER A 53 58.85 -38.85 30.56
CA SER A 53 58.49 -37.71 31.40
C SER A 53 59.72 -37.01 31.96
N ILE A 54 59.73 -35.68 31.86
CA ILE A 54 60.81 -34.81 32.38
C ILE A 54 60.28 -33.75 33.36
N GLN A 55 59.04 -33.87 33.82
CA GLN A 55 58.33 -32.85 34.61
C GLN A 55 59.12 -32.36 35.83
N ASP A 56 59.73 -33.29 36.57
CA ASP A 56 60.43 -33.00 37.82
C ASP A 56 61.92 -32.69 37.62
N ALA A 57 62.40 -32.67 36.38
CA ALA A 57 63.80 -32.43 36.06
C ALA A 57 64.23 -30.99 36.39
N THR A 58 65.48 -30.81 36.81
CA THR A 58 66.11 -29.50 36.97
C THR A 58 66.42 -28.87 35.61
N GLN A 59 66.63 -27.54 35.54
CA GLN A 59 66.95 -26.89 34.27
C GLN A 59 68.23 -27.45 33.63
N GLU A 60 69.27 -27.73 34.43
CA GLU A 60 70.50 -28.37 33.94
C GLU A 60 70.24 -29.75 33.29
N GLN A 61 69.29 -30.51 33.84
CA GLN A 61 68.89 -31.81 33.27
C GLN A 61 68.07 -31.63 31.98
N VAL A 62 67.19 -30.62 31.93
CA VAL A 62 66.40 -30.25 30.74
C VAL A 62 67.33 -29.82 29.60
N ASP A 63 68.31 -28.96 29.87
CA ASP A 63 69.29 -28.51 28.87
C ASP A 63 70.09 -29.69 28.30
N LEU A 64 70.44 -30.65 29.16
CA LEU A 64 71.14 -31.86 28.74
C LEU A 64 70.30 -32.72 27.78
N ILE A 65 69.05 -33.03 28.13
CA ILE A 65 68.20 -33.86 27.27
C ILE A 65 67.84 -33.15 25.97
N ILE A 66 67.71 -31.82 25.96
CA ILE A 66 67.50 -31.03 24.74
C ILE A 66 68.68 -31.23 23.80
N LYS A 67 69.90 -31.04 24.31
CA LYS A 67 71.15 -31.23 23.54
C LYS A 67 71.28 -32.63 22.95
N LEU A 68 70.78 -33.65 23.67
CA LEU A 68 70.83 -35.04 23.23
C LEU A 68 69.60 -35.48 22.41
N SER A 69 68.58 -34.62 22.24
CA SER A 69 67.26 -35.01 21.71
C SER A 69 66.65 -36.22 22.44
N ALA A 70 66.94 -36.36 23.74
CA ALA A 70 66.65 -37.55 24.54
C ALA A 70 65.29 -37.46 25.26
N TYR A 71 64.27 -36.91 24.61
CA TYR A 71 62.95 -36.71 25.20
C TYR A 71 61.86 -37.19 24.24
N LYS A 72 60.83 -37.83 24.79
CA LYS A 72 59.64 -38.21 24.04
C LYS A 72 58.91 -36.94 23.58
N MET A 73 58.50 -36.90 22.30
CA MET A 73 57.62 -35.84 21.79
C MET A 73 56.21 -35.98 22.34
N ASN A 74 55.93 -35.32 23.46
CA ASN A 74 54.61 -35.21 24.04
C ASN A 74 54.40 -33.83 24.67
N LEU A 75 53.13 -33.42 24.81
CA LEU A 75 52.76 -32.10 25.32
C LEU A 75 53.40 -31.78 26.67
N ALA A 76 53.38 -32.73 27.61
CA ALA A 76 53.93 -32.54 28.95
C ALA A 76 55.42 -32.15 28.88
N ASN A 77 56.23 -32.90 28.15
CA ASN A 77 57.66 -32.64 28.02
C ASN A 77 57.94 -31.29 27.34
N PHE A 78 57.17 -30.92 26.32
CA PHE A 78 57.32 -29.63 25.64
C PHE A 78 56.92 -28.45 26.55
N VAL A 79 55.86 -28.59 27.34
CA VAL A 79 55.48 -27.62 28.37
C VAL A 79 56.62 -27.39 29.36
N LYS A 80 57.30 -28.45 29.77
CA LYS A 80 58.47 -28.37 30.66
C LYS A 80 59.68 -27.73 29.99
N ILE A 81 60.01 -28.12 28.75
CA ILE A 81 61.16 -27.61 27.97
C ILE A 81 61.05 -26.10 27.77
N PHE A 82 59.88 -25.63 27.30
CA PHE A 82 59.67 -24.23 26.99
C PHE A 82 59.18 -23.41 28.18
N ASN A 83 58.83 -24.08 29.29
CA ASN A 83 58.20 -23.49 30.46
C ASN A 83 56.98 -22.64 30.09
N LYS A 84 56.15 -23.17 29.18
CA LYS A 84 54.95 -22.53 28.63
C LYS A 84 53.81 -23.52 28.59
N ASN A 85 52.62 -23.10 28.98
CA ASN A 85 51.43 -23.96 28.98
C ASN A 85 50.88 -24.24 27.57
N MET A 86 51.15 -23.35 26.61
CA MET A 86 50.78 -23.50 25.21
C MET A 86 52.05 -23.58 24.37
N ILE A 87 52.06 -24.57 23.50
CA ILE A 87 53.12 -24.88 22.56
C ILE A 87 52.58 -24.60 21.16
N ASN A 88 53.28 -23.74 20.44
CA ASN A 88 53.01 -23.42 19.05
C ASN A 88 54.33 -23.39 18.27
N MET A 89 54.26 -23.24 16.96
CA MET A 89 55.44 -23.26 16.08
C MET A 89 56.36 -22.07 16.35
N GLU A 90 55.83 -20.92 16.77
CA GLU A 90 56.66 -19.78 17.18
C GLU A 90 57.49 -20.09 18.43
N VAL A 91 56.89 -20.72 19.44
CA VAL A 91 57.58 -21.17 20.67
C VAL A 91 58.75 -22.08 20.33
N LEU A 92 58.58 -23.01 19.37
CA LEU A 92 59.64 -23.91 18.93
C LEU A 92 60.88 -23.18 18.42
N LYS A 93 60.71 -22.04 17.74
CA LYS A 93 61.82 -21.24 17.22
C LYS A 93 62.71 -20.67 18.33
N GLY A 94 62.26 -20.69 19.59
CA GLY A 94 63.03 -20.25 20.74
C GLY A 94 64.20 -21.15 21.13
N ILE A 95 64.23 -22.41 20.70
CA ILE A 95 65.32 -23.36 20.97
C ILE A 95 65.67 -24.12 19.68
N GLU A 96 66.86 -23.84 19.12
CA GLU A 96 67.28 -24.33 17.80
C GLU A 96 67.32 -25.86 17.72
N GLU A 97 67.87 -26.53 18.74
CA GLU A 97 67.98 -27.98 18.79
C GLU A 97 66.61 -28.67 18.79
N VAL A 98 65.64 -28.12 19.53
CA VAL A 98 64.26 -28.63 19.56
C VAL A 98 63.59 -28.40 18.20
N SER A 99 63.77 -27.22 17.60
CA SER A 99 63.23 -26.89 16.28
C SER A 99 63.74 -27.84 15.19
N GLN A 100 65.05 -28.17 15.20
CA GLN A 100 65.65 -29.13 14.27
C GLN A 100 65.10 -30.54 14.47
N TYR A 101 64.95 -30.97 15.73
CA TYR A 101 64.39 -32.28 16.07
C TYR A 101 62.93 -32.42 15.64
N VAL A 102 62.10 -31.40 15.91
CA VAL A 102 60.70 -31.34 15.47
C VAL A 102 60.58 -31.30 13.96
N SER A 103 61.41 -30.52 13.26
CA SER A 103 61.38 -30.46 11.79
C SER A 103 61.59 -31.81 11.12
N SER A 104 62.35 -32.71 11.77
CA SER A 104 62.60 -34.07 11.29
C SER A 104 61.46 -35.05 11.63
N ASN A 105 60.58 -34.71 12.59
CA ASN A 105 59.49 -35.57 13.07
C ASN A 105 58.17 -34.77 13.21
N LEU A 106 57.87 -33.93 12.21
CA LEU A 106 56.79 -32.95 12.28
C LEU A 106 55.43 -33.59 12.58
N GLU A 107 55.08 -34.70 11.94
CA GLU A 107 53.79 -35.37 12.18
C GLU A 107 53.65 -35.90 13.61
N GLU A 108 54.75 -36.35 14.22
CA GLU A 108 54.74 -36.82 15.61
C GLU A 108 54.51 -35.65 16.57
N PHE A 109 55.20 -34.53 16.33
CA PHE A 109 54.97 -33.29 17.06
C PHE A 109 53.52 -32.81 16.93
N LEU A 110 52.98 -32.79 15.71
CA LEU A 110 51.59 -32.34 15.50
C LEU A 110 50.60 -33.25 16.23
N ASN A 111 50.75 -34.58 16.15
CA ASN A 111 49.82 -35.51 16.79
C ASN A 111 49.95 -35.57 18.31
N ASN A 112 51.17 -35.59 18.84
CA ASN A 112 51.42 -35.87 20.27
C ASN A 112 51.62 -34.60 21.11
N VAL A 113 51.79 -33.44 20.46
CA VAL A 113 51.95 -32.14 21.14
C VAL A 113 50.81 -31.21 20.75
N ILE A 114 50.74 -30.77 19.48
CA ILE A 114 49.78 -29.71 19.08
C ILE A 114 48.33 -30.15 19.22
N LEU A 115 47.97 -31.33 18.69
CA LEU A 115 46.61 -31.83 18.67
C LEU A 115 46.12 -32.38 20.03
N GLU A 116 47.04 -32.59 20.98
CA GLU A 116 46.73 -32.93 22.36
C GLU A 116 46.36 -31.70 23.21
N GLN A 117 46.63 -30.48 22.70
CA GLN A 117 46.20 -29.24 23.37
C GLN A 117 44.68 -29.06 23.22
N ASP A 118 44.04 -28.44 24.21
CA ASP A 118 42.61 -28.11 24.15
C ASP A 118 42.32 -27.17 22.99
N ILE A 119 43.12 -26.11 22.87
CA ILE A 119 43.07 -25.06 21.85
C ILE A 119 44.50 -24.88 21.29
N TYR A 120 44.61 -24.75 19.97
CA TYR A 120 45.85 -24.40 19.29
C TYR A 120 45.82 -22.92 18.89
N ASP A 121 46.69 -22.11 19.47
CA ASP A 121 46.78 -20.68 19.17
C ASP A 121 48.08 -20.38 18.41
N GLU A 122 47.92 -20.01 17.15
CA GLU A 122 49.02 -19.76 16.21
C GLU A 122 48.69 -18.54 15.35
N ASP A 123 49.71 -17.75 15.06
CA ASP A 123 49.63 -16.68 14.08
C ASP A 123 49.24 -17.23 12.70
N GLU A 124 48.37 -16.51 12.00
CA GLU A 124 47.81 -16.95 10.72
C GLU A 124 48.88 -17.31 9.70
N GLU A 125 49.94 -16.52 9.58
CA GLU A 125 50.97 -16.75 8.56
C GLU A 125 51.76 -18.03 8.85
N ILE A 126 52.08 -18.26 10.13
CA ILE A 126 52.74 -19.49 10.58
C ILE A 126 51.81 -20.70 10.38
N PHE A 127 50.52 -20.53 10.64
CA PHE A 127 49.52 -21.57 10.45
C PHE A 127 49.35 -21.93 8.96
N LYS A 128 49.29 -20.94 8.06
CA LYS A 128 49.26 -21.14 6.61
C LYS A 128 50.51 -21.89 6.12
N GLU A 129 51.69 -21.45 6.55
CA GLU A 129 52.96 -22.12 6.22
C GLU A 129 52.97 -23.59 6.67
N LEU A 130 52.41 -23.87 7.86
CA LEU A 130 52.29 -25.23 8.39
C LEU A 130 51.35 -26.09 7.53
N LEU A 131 50.20 -25.54 7.11
CA LEU A 131 49.25 -26.25 6.25
C LEU A 131 49.78 -26.49 4.83
N GLN A 132 50.76 -25.73 4.36
CA GLN A 132 51.45 -25.96 3.08
C GLN A 132 52.49 -27.09 3.15
N LYS A 133 52.86 -27.57 4.35
CA LYS A 133 53.78 -28.71 4.50
C LYS A 133 53.13 -30.01 4.00
N ASP A 134 53.99 -30.96 3.65
CA ASP A 134 53.61 -32.32 3.27
C ASP A 134 53.20 -33.13 4.51
N ILE A 135 52.01 -32.82 5.03
CA ILE A 135 51.38 -33.51 6.17
C ILE A 135 50.03 -34.06 5.73
N SER A 136 49.61 -35.19 6.32
CA SER A 136 48.35 -35.83 5.92
C SER A 136 47.13 -34.90 6.08
N ILE A 137 46.15 -35.03 5.17
CA ILE A 137 44.93 -34.21 5.18
C ILE A 137 44.13 -34.36 6.48
N ASN A 138 44.19 -35.53 7.13
CA ASN A 138 43.56 -35.77 8.42
C ASN A 138 44.18 -34.92 9.52
N ILE A 139 45.51 -34.76 9.52
CA ILE A 139 46.20 -33.86 10.45
C ILE A 139 45.79 -32.42 10.17
N LYS A 140 45.80 -31.98 8.90
CA LYS A 140 45.35 -30.63 8.52
C LYS A 140 43.93 -30.33 9.01
N LYS A 141 42.99 -31.27 8.81
CA LYS A 141 41.61 -31.14 9.29
C LYS A 141 41.54 -30.97 10.81
N ARG A 142 42.26 -31.79 11.56
CA ARG A 142 42.30 -31.70 13.03
C ARG A 142 42.96 -30.41 13.50
N LEU A 143 43.97 -29.91 12.79
CA LEU A 143 44.64 -28.65 13.10
C LEU A 143 43.67 -27.48 12.96
N VAL A 144 42.95 -27.39 11.84
CA VAL A 144 41.94 -26.33 11.64
C VAL A 144 40.83 -26.40 12.69
N GLN A 145 40.39 -27.60 13.06
CA GLN A 145 39.38 -27.80 14.12
C GLN A 145 39.83 -27.33 15.52
N LYS A 146 41.15 -27.40 15.78
CA LYS A 146 41.74 -27.02 17.06
C LYS A 146 42.21 -25.57 17.09
N TRP A 147 42.39 -24.96 15.92
CA TRP A 147 42.92 -23.61 15.80
C TRP A 147 41.91 -22.57 16.27
N SER A 148 42.34 -21.66 17.16
CA SER A 148 41.52 -20.54 17.63
C SER A 148 41.46 -19.37 16.65
N GLY A 149 42.35 -19.33 15.67
CA GLY A 149 42.41 -18.26 14.68
C GLY A 149 41.45 -18.44 13.52
N TYR A 150 41.58 -17.54 12.54
CA TYR A 150 40.85 -17.57 11.29
C TYR A 150 41.71 -17.01 10.16
N ILE A 151 41.43 -17.43 8.93
CA ILE A 151 42.07 -16.87 7.74
C ILE A 151 41.42 -15.51 7.41
N HIS A 152 42.18 -14.42 7.41
CA HIS A 152 41.67 -13.09 7.06
C HIS A 152 41.35 -12.99 5.57
N ASN A 153 42.22 -13.53 4.71
CA ASN A 153 42.03 -13.53 3.26
C ASN A 153 42.03 -14.95 2.69
N LEU A 154 40.83 -15.49 2.44
CA LEU A 154 40.66 -16.86 2.00
C LEU A 154 41.19 -17.08 0.57
N MET A 155 41.35 -16.02 -0.22
CA MET A 155 41.89 -16.08 -1.58
C MET A 155 43.37 -16.51 -1.64
N GLU A 156 44.07 -16.50 -0.51
CA GLU A 156 45.46 -16.99 -0.41
C GLU A 156 45.54 -18.51 -0.24
N ILE A 157 44.40 -19.18 -0.12
CA ILE A 157 44.31 -20.64 -0.02
C ILE A 157 43.90 -21.21 -1.39
N ASP A 158 44.87 -21.80 -2.07
CA ASP A 158 44.68 -22.40 -3.41
C ASP A 158 44.15 -23.85 -3.35
N ASP A 159 44.29 -24.53 -2.21
CA ASP A 159 43.88 -25.93 -2.05
C ASP A 159 42.39 -26.03 -1.70
N VAL A 160 41.61 -26.56 -2.64
CA VAL A 160 40.17 -26.82 -2.50
C VAL A 160 39.82 -27.64 -1.27
N PHE A 161 40.60 -28.68 -0.95
CA PHE A 161 40.31 -29.53 0.21
C PHE A 161 40.51 -28.76 1.51
N LEU A 162 41.52 -27.89 1.56
CA LEU A 162 41.72 -26.98 2.69
C LEU A 162 40.59 -25.96 2.79
N LEU A 163 40.16 -25.37 1.66
CA LEU A 163 39.00 -24.46 1.63
C LEU A 163 37.73 -25.13 2.16
N GLN A 164 37.48 -26.38 1.79
CA GLN A 164 36.35 -27.14 2.32
C GLN A 164 36.47 -27.33 3.85
N ILE A 165 37.67 -27.62 4.36
CA ILE A 165 37.90 -27.74 5.80
C ILE A 165 37.67 -26.40 6.51
N PHE A 166 38.17 -25.29 5.97
CA PHE A 166 37.94 -23.95 6.53
C PHE A 166 36.45 -23.58 6.52
N TYR A 167 35.72 -23.93 5.45
CA TYR A 167 34.27 -23.77 5.35
C TYR A 167 33.50 -24.56 6.41
N GLU A 168 33.78 -25.86 6.54
CA GLU A 168 33.11 -26.75 7.50
C GLU A 168 33.29 -26.31 8.96
N ASN A 169 34.40 -25.64 9.27
CA ASN A 169 34.75 -25.17 10.61
C ASN A 169 34.57 -23.66 10.80
N VAL A 170 34.12 -22.93 9.77
CA VAL A 170 33.97 -21.45 9.76
C VAL A 170 35.24 -20.73 10.27
N ALA A 171 36.41 -21.23 9.86
CA ALA A 171 37.73 -20.79 10.30
C ALA A 171 38.34 -19.74 9.34
N PHE A 172 37.51 -18.79 8.92
CA PHE A 172 37.91 -17.64 8.10
C PHE A 172 37.09 -16.41 8.50
N GLU A 173 37.59 -15.23 8.13
CA GLU A 173 36.94 -13.97 8.45
C GLU A 173 35.65 -13.79 7.65
N MET A 174 34.58 -13.38 8.34
CA MET A 174 33.25 -13.18 7.76
C MET A 174 33.17 -11.88 6.95
N THR A 175 33.92 -11.80 5.85
CA THR A 175 33.87 -10.71 4.87
C THR A 175 33.10 -11.15 3.62
N TRP A 176 32.58 -10.20 2.85
CA TRP A 176 31.85 -10.54 1.62
C TRP A 176 32.75 -11.29 0.63
N SER A 177 33.98 -10.82 0.41
CA SER A 177 34.95 -11.41 -0.51
C SER A 177 35.28 -12.86 -0.15
N ASN A 178 35.48 -13.17 1.13
CA ASN A 178 35.76 -14.54 1.57
C ASN A 178 34.56 -15.47 1.33
N ILE A 179 33.34 -15.01 1.63
CA ILE A 179 32.13 -15.82 1.44
C ILE A 179 31.88 -16.10 -0.06
N ILE A 180 32.02 -15.06 -0.89
CA ILE A 180 31.86 -15.17 -2.35
C ILE A 180 32.91 -16.14 -2.91
N TYR A 181 34.19 -15.94 -2.58
CA TYR A 181 35.27 -16.81 -3.03
C TYR A 181 35.05 -18.27 -2.61
N CYS A 182 34.73 -18.51 -1.33
CA CYS A 182 34.44 -19.83 -0.81
C CYS A 182 33.33 -20.53 -1.61
N ARG A 183 32.22 -19.83 -1.86
CA ARG A 183 31.12 -20.36 -2.67
C ARG A 183 31.56 -20.66 -4.11
N GLN A 184 32.28 -19.75 -4.75
CA GLN A 184 32.71 -19.92 -6.15
C GLN A 184 33.60 -21.16 -6.30
N ILE A 185 34.56 -21.37 -5.39
CA ILE A 185 35.44 -22.53 -5.43
C ILE A 185 34.68 -23.83 -5.15
N LEU A 186 33.86 -23.88 -4.09
CA LEU A 186 33.08 -25.08 -3.76
C LEU A 186 32.12 -25.47 -4.90
N LYS A 187 31.48 -24.48 -5.54
CA LYS A 187 30.61 -24.70 -6.69
C LYS A 187 31.36 -25.31 -7.89
N THR A 188 32.58 -24.84 -8.16
CA THR A 188 33.42 -25.37 -9.26
C THR A 188 33.73 -26.86 -9.08
N GLU A 189 33.75 -27.31 -7.83
CA GLU A 189 34.08 -28.69 -7.43
C GLU A 189 32.84 -29.54 -7.14
N ASN A 190 31.65 -29.08 -7.54
CA ASN A 190 30.36 -29.72 -7.30
C ASN A 190 30.09 -30.02 -5.81
N LYS A 191 30.57 -29.15 -4.91
CA LYS A 191 30.28 -29.21 -3.48
C LYS A 191 29.09 -28.31 -3.15
N GLU A 192 28.28 -28.75 -2.20
CA GLU A 192 27.16 -27.97 -1.70
C GLU A 192 27.67 -26.83 -0.81
N PHE A 193 27.20 -25.62 -1.08
CA PHE A 193 27.42 -24.44 -0.25
C PHE A 193 26.11 -24.01 0.38
N ILE A 194 26.02 -24.09 1.70
CA ILE A 194 24.86 -23.68 2.49
C ILE A 194 25.28 -22.48 3.33
N ILE A 195 24.70 -21.31 3.04
CA ILE A 195 25.04 -20.05 3.72
C ILE A 195 24.78 -20.14 5.24
N ASN A 196 23.71 -20.82 5.66
CA ASN A 196 23.35 -21.01 7.07
C ASN A 196 24.48 -21.66 7.89
N ASN A 197 25.32 -22.49 7.26
CA ASN A 197 26.44 -23.13 7.96
C ASN A 197 27.47 -22.12 8.47
N LEU A 198 27.59 -20.96 7.83
CA LEU A 198 28.51 -19.90 8.24
C LEU A 198 27.97 -19.05 9.39
N PHE A 199 26.65 -19.06 9.56
CA PHE A 199 25.90 -18.12 10.38
C PHE A 199 25.19 -18.80 11.56
N ARG A 200 25.75 -19.93 12.02
CA ARG A 200 25.20 -20.76 13.10
C ARG A 200 25.21 -20.07 14.46
N ASP A 201 26.20 -19.21 14.71
CA ASP A 201 26.41 -18.54 15.99
C ASP A 201 26.32 -17.01 15.87
N GLU A 202 25.93 -16.36 16.98
CA GLU A 202 25.76 -14.90 17.09
C GLU A 202 27.03 -14.13 16.69
N GLU A 203 28.18 -14.62 17.12
CA GLU A 203 29.47 -13.96 16.90
C GLU A 203 29.79 -13.81 15.42
N LYS A 204 29.48 -14.82 14.61
CA LYS A 204 29.72 -14.80 13.15
C LYS A 204 28.80 -13.82 12.43
N TRP A 205 27.55 -13.72 12.89
CA TRP A 205 26.62 -12.69 12.41
C TRP A 205 27.13 -11.29 12.72
N GLN A 206 27.52 -11.04 13.98
CA GLN A 206 28.03 -9.72 14.38
C GLN A 206 29.33 -9.37 13.65
N GLN A 207 30.23 -10.33 13.47
CA GLN A 207 31.45 -10.14 12.69
C GLN A 207 31.11 -9.75 11.24
N PHE A 208 30.19 -10.45 10.59
CA PHE A 208 29.74 -10.12 9.24
C PHE A 208 29.12 -8.71 9.15
N ILE A 209 28.25 -8.36 10.10
CA ILE A 209 27.62 -7.03 10.18
C ILE A 209 28.68 -5.94 10.32
N ASN A 210 29.66 -6.13 11.20
CA ASN A 210 30.76 -5.17 11.39
C ASN A 210 31.64 -5.04 10.12
N ASN A 211 31.76 -6.13 9.36
CA ASN A 211 32.52 -6.21 8.10
C ASN A 211 31.67 -5.94 6.84
N SER A 212 30.45 -5.42 7.00
CA SER A 212 29.52 -5.09 5.90
C SER A 212 29.34 -3.59 5.72
N GLY A 213 30.41 -2.83 5.97
CA GLY A 213 30.42 -1.39 5.80
C GLY A 213 30.24 -0.94 4.35
N HIS A 214 30.27 0.38 4.18
CA HIS A 214 30.05 1.02 2.90
C HIS A 214 31.17 0.75 1.89
N THR A 215 32.42 0.65 2.37
CA THR A 215 33.61 0.40 1.55
C THR A 215 33.59 -1.01 0.96
N GLU A 216 33.23 -1.99 1.76
CA GLU A 216 33.24 -3.41 1.38
C GLU A 216 32.16 -3.69 0.32
N GLN A 217 31.00 -3.03 0.45
CA GLN A 217 29.94 -3.12 -0.56
C GLN A 217 30.29 -2.39 -1.86
N ASP A 218 31.07 -1.31 -1.80
CA ASP A 218 31.50 -0.57 -3.00
C ASP A 218 32.55 -1.37 -3.81
N GLU A 219 33.43 -2.11 -3.16
CA GLU A 219 34.43 -2.96 -3.83
C GLU A 219 33.79 -4.07 -4.67
N LEU A 220 32.57 -4.48 -4.32
CA LEU A 220 31.77 -5.46 -5.06
C LEU A 220 30.84 -4.84 -6.10
N SER A 221 30.84 -3.51 -6.25
CA SER A 221 29.90 -2.79 -7.11
C SER A 221 30.33 -2.71 -8.59
N ASP A 222 31.53 -3.17 -8.96
CA ASP A 222 32.04 -3.11 -10.33
C ASP A 222 31.85 -4.38 -11.18
N SER A 223 31.53 -4.13 -12.46
CA SER A 223 31.10 -5.01 -13.56
C SER A 223 30.03 -6.07 -13.21
N GLU A 224 28.77 -5.64 -13.32
CA GLU A 224 27.51 -6.41 -13.35
C GLU A 224 26.70 -6.56 -12.05
N TYR A 225 27.13 -5.99 -10.90
CA TYR A 225 26.40 -6.11 -9.61
C TYR A 225 26.11 -7.57 -9.17
N GLN A 226 26.70 -8.56 -9.85
CA GLN A 226 26.32 -9.96 -9.72
C GLN A 226 26.69 -10.52 -8.37
N ASP A 227 27.93 -10.31 -7.92
CA ASP A 227 28.41 -10.85 -6.64
C ASP A 227 27.72 -10.18 -5.44
N TYR A 228 27.43 -8.88 -5.54
CA TYR A 228 26.64 -8.14 -4.56
C TYR A 228 25.23 -8.71 -4.41
N ASN A 229 24.48 -8.75 -5.52
CA ASN A 229 23.12 -9.29 -5.53
C ASN A 229 23.11 -10.76 -5.13
N LEU A 230 24.08 -11.54 -5.59
CA LEU A 230 24.21 -12.95 -5.22
C LEU A 230 24.32 -13.14 -3.72
N LEU A 231 25.21 -12.41 -3.03
CA LEU A 231 25.36 -12.60 -1.59
C LEU A 231 24.11 -12.15 -0.84
N ILE A 232 23.49 -11.04 -1.25
CA ILE A 232 22.25 -10.60 -0.65
C ILE A 232 21.14 -11.64 -0.84
N ASN A 233 20.94 -12.16 -2.05
CA ASN A 233 19.95 -13.21 -2.30
C ASN A 233 20.21 -14.43 -1.42
N LEU A 234 21.46 -14.93 -1.34
CA LEU A 234 21.79 -16.06 -0.48
C LEU A 234 21.41 -15.80 0.98
N LEU A 235 21.69 -14.61 1.50
CA LEU A 235 21.32 -14.24 2.87
C LEU A 235 19.81 -14.12 3.03
N LEU A 236 19.08 -13.50 2.10
CA LEU A 236 17.63 -13.35 2.19
C LEU A 236 16.86 -14.67 2.03
N GLU A 237 17.39 -15.61 1.25
CA GLU A 237 16.87 -16.98 1.07
C GLU A 237 17.10 -17.87 2.31
N SER A 238 17.93 -17.42 3.26
CA SER A 238 18.21 -18.16 4.49
C SER A 238 16.99 -18.17 5.42
N ASN A 239 16.45 -19.37 5.66
CA ASN A 239 15.27 -19.57 6.51
C ASN A 239 15.53 -19.44 8.02
N GLU A 240 16.79 -19.27 8.45
CA GLU A 240 17.20 -19.37 9.86
C GLU A 240 17.65 -18.03 10.47
N ILE A 241 17.52 -16.93 9.73
CA ILE A 241 17.94 -15.61 10.22
C ILE A 241 16.91 -15.08 11.22
N GLU A 242 17.37 -14.77 12.44
CA GLU A 242 16.56 -14.08 13.43
C GLU A 242 16.13 -12.70 12.92
N LYS A 243 14.88 -12.31 13.22
CA LYS A 243 14.29 -11.07 12.68
C LYS A 243 15.09 -9.80 12.98
N THR A 244 15.76 -9.74 14.13
CA THR A 244 16.61 -8.61 14.53
C THR A 244 17.84 -8.51 13.64
N LYS A 245 18.53 -9.64 13.41
CA LYS A 245 19.71 -9.72 12.54
C LYS A 245 19.39 -9.37 11.10
N LEU A 246 18.27 -9.89 10.60
CA LEU A 246 17.80 -9.55 9.25
C LEU A 246 17.53 -8.06 9.12
N GLN A 247 16.94 -7.43 10.14
CA GLN A 247 16.71 -5.99 10.15
C GLN A 247 18.01 -5.18 10.17
N GLU A 248 18.98 -5.58 10.99
CA GLU A 248 20.31 -4.97 11.02
C GLU A 248 21.00 -5.10 9.67
N PHE A 249 21.03 -6.30 9.10
CA PHE A 249 21.59 -6.55 7.77
C PHE A 249 20.93 -5.70 6.68
N VAL A 250 19.59 -5.71 6.58
CA VAL A 250 18.87 -4.92 5.56
C VAL A 250 19.12 -3.42 5.73
N SER A 251 19.33 -2.94 6.96
CA SER A 251 19.66 -1.53 7.19
C SER A 251 21.05 -1.11 6.67
N LEU A 252 21.95 -2.07 6.43
CA LEU A 252 23.27 -1.83 5.86
C LEU A 252 23.28 -1.86 4.32
N ILE A 253 22.24 -2.41 3.69
CA ILE A 253 22.16 -2.55 2.24
C ILE A 253 22.22 -1.17 1.59
N ARG A 254 23.26 -0.95 0.78
CA ARG A 254 23.54 0.34 0.17
C ARG A 254 22.88 0.55 -1.19
N TRP A 255 22.79 -0.51 -2.00
CA TRP A 255 22.32 -0.43 -3.38
C TRP A 255 20.99 -1.17 -3.54
N MET A 256 20.30 -0.87 -4.63
CA MET A 256 19.09 -1.62 -4.98
C MET A 256 19.43 -3.08 -5.30
N VAL A 257 18.59 -3.97 -4.81
CA VAL A 257 18.72 -5.43 -4.86
C VAL A 257 17.77 -6.00 -5.89
N ASP A 258 18.29 -6.87 -6.75
CA ASP A 258 17.52 -7.75 -7.63
C ASP A 258 17.24 -9.07 -6.90
N ILE A 259 16.01 -9.59 -6.94
CA ILE A 259 15.66 -10.85 -6.28
C ILE A 259 15.55 -11.97 -7.32
N ASP A 260 16.42 -12.97 -7.21
CA ASP A 260 16.51 -14.06 -8.20
C ASP A 260 15.39 -15.09 -8.04
N ASN A 261 15.04 -15.45 -6.80
CA ASN A 261 14.00 -16.41 -6.48
C ASN A 261 12.94 -15.80 -5.55
N PRO A 262 11.95 -15.06 -6.08
CA PRO A 262 11.00 -14.33 -5.26
C PRO A 262 10.19 -15.19 -4.26
N ASP A 263 9.84 -16.42 -4.66
CA ASP A 263 8.94 -17.30 -3.90
C ASP A 263 9.53 -17.82 -2.57
N VAL A 264 10.86 -17.82 -2.44
CA VAL A 264 11.55 -18.30 -1.23
C VAL A 264 11.86 -17.19 -0.24
N ILE A 265 11.68 -15.93 -0.62
CA ILE A 265 11.94 -14.79 0.25
C ILE A 265 10.76 -14.56 1.20
N SER A 266 11.05 -14.40 2.48
CA SER A 266 9.99 -14.16 3.48
C SER A 266 9.30 -12.81 3.30
N ALA A 267 8.00 -12.74 3.60
CA ALA A 267 7.24 -11.48 3.60
C ALA A 267 7.86 -10.38 4.49
N TYR A 268 8.51 -10.78 5.59
CA TYR A 268 9.19 -9.85 6.49
C TYR A 268 10.44 -9.23 5.85
N ALA A 269 11.21 -10.01 5.08
CA ALA A 269 12.35 -9.50 4.34
C ALA A 269 11.92 -8.48 3.27
N TYR A 270 10.88 -8.79 2.49
CA TYR A 270 10.30 -7.85 1.53
C TYR A 270 9.89 -6.53 2.19
N LYS A 271 9.16 -6.61 3.30
CA LYS A 271 8.74 -5.42 4.06
C LYS A 271 9.93 -4.55 4.47
N LEU A 272 11.03 -5.15 4.92
CA LEU A 272 12.24 -4.42 5.30
C LEU A 272 12.89 -3.75 4.08
N LEU A 273 13.11 -4.50 2.98
CA LEU A 273 13.74 -3.98 1.76
C LEU A 273 12.94 -2.84 1.13
N ILE A 274 11.62 -2.96 1.09
CA ILE A 274 10.71 -1.92 0.58
C ILE A 274 10.81 -0.67 1.46
N LYS A 275 10.75 -0.83 2.79
CA LYS A 275 10.81 0.29 3.73
C LYS A 275 12.12 1.09 3.63
N VAL A 276 13.24 0.42 3.37
CA VAL A 276 14.54 1.10 3.17
C VAL A 276 14.76 1.56 1.72
N GLY A 277 13.84 1.26 0.80
CA GLY A 277 13.94 1.62 -0.61
C GLY A 277 15.05 0.89 -1.37
N ALA A 278 15.44 -0.30 -0.89
CA ALA A 278 16.53 -1.08 -1.48
C ALA A 278 16.06 -2.21 -2.40
N LEU A 279 14.75 -2.41 -2.59
CA LEU A 279 14.23 -3.42 -3.52
C LEU A 279 14.06 -2.82 -4.93
N ARG A 280 14.73 -3.37 -5.96
CA ARG A 280 14.51 -2.93 -7.35
C ARG A 280 13.14 -3.40 -7.84
N TRP A 281 12.53 -2.63 -8.74
CA TRP A 281 11.31 -3.05 -9.45
C TRP A 281 11.48 -4.36 -10.22
N ASP A 282 10.58 -5.30 -9.94
CA ASP A 282 10.35 -6.51 -10.72
C ASP A 282 8.86 -6.89 -10.60
N GLU A 283 8.21 -7.18 -11.74
CA GLU A 283 6.80 -7.54 -11.78
C GLU A 283 6.51 -8.90 -11.16
N VAL A 284 7.43 -9.86 -11.26
CA VAL A 284 7.34 -11.17 -10.59
C VAL A 284 7.37 -10.98 -9.08
N VAL A 285 8.28 -10.15 -8.57
CA VAL A 285 8.34 -9.78 -7.15
C VAL A 285 7.05 -9.09 -6.72
N TYR A 286 6.54 -8.14 -7.51
CA TYR A 286 5.26 -7.49 -7.22
C TYR A 286 4.11 -8.50 -7.11
N ASN A 287 4.07 -9.51 -7.99
CA ASN A 287 3.04 -10.55 -7.97
C ASN A 287 3.13 -11.44 -6.72
N VAL A 288 4.34 -11.80 -6.27
CA VAL A 288 4.52 -12.51 -5.00
C VAL A 288 4.01 -11.67 -3.83
N ILE A 289 4.33 -10.37 -3.81
CA ILE A 289 3.84 -9.42 -2.80
C ILE A 289 2.31 -9.28 -2.85
N PHE A 290 1.72 -9.35 -4.05
CA PHE A 290 0.28 -9.39 -4.25
C PHE A 290 -0.36 -10.63 -3.60
N GLU A 291 0.24 -11.80 -3.81
CA GLU A 291 -0.24 -13.08 -3.25
C GLU A 291 -0.12 -13.15 -1.71
N ILE A 292 0.84 -12.45 -1.11
CA ILE A 292 0.95 -12.28 0.35
C ILE A 292 -0.28 -11.56 0.93
N GLY A 293 -0.96 -10.71 0.13
CA GLY A 293 -2.18 -10.02 0.53
C GLY A 293 -1.98 -8.75 1.37
N ASP A 294 -0.75 -8.24 1.49
CA ASP A 294 -0.46 -6.96 2.16
C ASP A 294 -0.52 -5.80 1.16
N SER A 295 -1.68 -5.14 1.07
CA SER A 295 -1.89 -4.02 0.15
C SER A 295 -1.00 -2.82 0.45
N GLU A 296 -0.67 -2.56 1.72
CA GLU A 296 0.18 -1.42 2.08
C GLU A 296 1.60 -1.63 1.53
N MET A 297 2.12 -2.86 1.67
CA MET A 297 3.41 -3.25 1.12
C MET A 297 3.45 -3.14 -0.42
N GLN A 298 2.38 -3.56 -1.10
CA GLN A 298 2.24 -3.41 -2.57
C GLN A 298 2.30 -1.94 -3.00
N ILE A 299 1.57 -1.07 -2.29
CA ILE A 299 1.51 0.36 -2.56
C ILE A 299 2.88 0.99 -2.36
N GLU A 300 3.54 0.68 -1.24
CA GLU A 300 4.84 1.26 -0.89
C GLU A 300 5.91 0.86 -1.91
N TYR A 301 5.96 -0.42 -2.30
CA TYR A 301 6.89 -0.90 -3.32
C TYR A 301 6.68 -0.19 -4.66
N LEU A 302 5.44 -0.11 -5.14
CA LEU A 302 5.13 0.51 -6.41
C LEU A 302 5.37 2.02 -6.40
N ILE A 303 5.18 2.71 -5.27
CA ILE A 303 5.50 4.13 -5.11
C ILE A 303 7.01 4.38 -5.10
N ASN A 304 7.77 3.58 -4.35
CA ASN A 304 9.23 3.72 -4.27
C ASN A 304 9.86 3.53 -5.65
N GLU A 305 9.37 2.55 -6.40
CA GLU A 305 9.86 2.19 -7.73
C GLU A 305 9.02 2.74 -8.89
N PHE A 306 8.22 3.78 -8.66
CA PHE A 306 7.22 4.26 -9.62
C PHE A 306 7.80 4.63 -10.99
N LYS A 307 9.06 5.08 -11.05
CA LYS A 307 9.72 5.41 -12.32
C LYS A 307 9.98 4.17 -13.18
N ASN A 308 10.32 3.06 -12.54
CA ASN A 308 10.68 1.80 -13.19
C ASN A 308 9.44 0.95 -13.49
N SER A 309 8.36 1.11 -12.71
CA SER A 309 7.11 0.35 -12.87
C SER A 309 6.14 0.87 -13.93
N LYS A 310 6.46 1.98 -14.61
CA LYS A 310 5.55 2.69 -15.53
C LYS A 310 4.91 1.82 -16.61
N GLU A 311 5.67 0.90 -17.18
CA GLU A 311 5.18 0.00 -18.24
C GLU A 311 4.24 -1.06 -17.68
N SER A 312 4.61 -1.67 -16.54
CA SER A 312 3.79 -2.67 -15.84
C SER A 312 2.49 -2.09 -15.25
N ILE A 313 2.46 -0.81 -14.85
CA ILE A 313 1.28 -0.18 -14.23
C ILE A 313 0.02 -0.34 -15.10
N GLN A 314 0.13 -0.25 -16.43
CA GLN A 314 -1.03 -0.43 -17.32
C GLN A 314 -1.60 -1.84 -17.23
N VAL A 315 -0.71 -2.84 -17.25
CA VAL A 315 -1.06 -4.27 -17.18
C VAL A 315 -1.64 -4.58 -15.80
N LEU A 316 -0.97 -4.17 -14.74
CA LEU A 316 -1.42 -4.35 -13.36
C LEU A 316 -2.78 -3.70 -13.11
N ASN A 317 -3.01 -2.50 -13.67
CA ASN A 317 -4.31 -1.86 -13.59
C ASN A 317 -5.36 -2.69 -14.32
N ALA A 318 -5.11 -3.11 -15.56
CA ALA A 318 -6.03 -3.92 -16.37
C ALA A 318 -6.41 -5.25 -15.69
N ASP A 319 -5.46 -5.88 -15.01
CA ASP A 319 -5.64 -7.15 -14.30
C ASP A 319 -6.25 -6.99 -12.89
N SER A 320 -6.60 -5.76 -12.49
CA SER A 320 -7.16 -5.44 -11.17
C SER A 320 -6.23 -5.84 -10.01
N ARG A 321 -4.91 -5.73 -10.25
CA ARG A 321 -3.86 -6.04 -9.25
C ARG A 321 -3.36 -4.81 -8.51
N LEU A 322 -3.74 -3.61 -8.94
CA LEU A 322 -3.44 -2.39 -8.20
C LEU A 322 -4.43 -2.23 -7.04
N PRO A 323 -3.98 -2.15 -5.78
CA PRO A 323 -4.85 -1.83 -4.65
C PRO A 323 -5.19 -0.34 -4.63
N TRP A 324 -6.34 0.03 -4.02
CA TRP A 324 -6.71 1.44 -3.82
C TRP A 324 -5.71 2.18 -2.93
N SER A 325 -5.25 3.35 -3.39
CA SER A 325 -4.37 4.26 -2.66
C SER A 325 -4.47 5.67 -3.23
N LYS A 326 -4.70 6.64 -2.33
CA LYS A 326 -4.66 8.07 -2.67
C LYS A 326 -3.27 8.51 -3.16
N LYS A 327 -2.21 8.03 -2.51
CA LYS A 327 -0.83 8.34 -2.92
C LYS A 327 -0.52 7.79 -4.32
N LEU A 328 -1.04 6.60 -4.63
CA LEU A 328 -0.90 6.03 -5.97
C LEU A 328 -1.69 6.85 -7.00
N LEU A 329 -2.91 7.27 -6.68
CA LEU A 329 -3.70 8.13 -7.55
C LEU A 329 -2.96 9.42 -7.94
N GLU A 330 -2.35 10.10 -6.96
CA GLU A 330 -1.54 11.31 -7.18
C GLU A 330 -0.38 11.03 -8.13
N LYS A 331 0.32 9.89 -7.98
CA LYS A 331 1.39 9.47 -8.89
C LYS A 331 0.90 9.14 -10.28
N LEU A 332 -0.24 8.46 -10.40
CA LEU A 332 -0.87 8.15 -11.68
C LEU A 332 -1.30 9.42 -12.42
N HIS A 333 -1.78 10.45 -11.70
CA HIS A 333 -2.11 11.75 -12.30
C HIS A 333 -0.89 12.41 -12.96
N GLU A 334 0.27 12.38 -12.31
CA GLU A 334 1.54 12.88 -12.86
C GLU A 334 1.99 12.10 -14.12
N PHE A 335 1.58 10.84 -14.25
CA PHE A 335 2.02 9.93 -15.30
C PHE A 335 1.09 9.88 -16.51
N SER A 336 -0.18 9.52 -16.30
CA SER A 336 -1.17 9.35 -17.36
C SER A 336 -2.59 9.53 -16.82
N ARG A 337 -3.30 10.52 -17.36
CA ARG A 337 -4.71 10.77 -17.01
C ARG A 337 -5.59 9.57 -17.33
N ASP A 338 -5.36 8.89 -18.45
CA ASP A 338 -6.20 7.76 -18.87
C ASP A 338 -6.09 6.58 -17.90
N ILE A 339 -4.87 6.23 -17.48
CA ILE A 339 -4.66 5.18 -16.47
C ILE A 339 -5.28 5.58 -15.13
N MET A 340 -5.12 6.83 -14.73
CA MET A 340 -5.70 7.36 -13.49
C MET A 340 -7.24 7.22 -13.49
N TYR A 341 -7.92 7.54 -14.59
CA TYR A 341 -9.37 7.33 -14.69
C TYR A 341 -9.75 5.85 -14.68
N GLN A 342 -9.03 4.99 -15.40
CA GLN A 342 -9.28 3.55 -15.36
C GLN A 342 -9.12 2.98 -13.95
N TYR A 343 -8.11 3.44 -13.21
CA TYR A 343 -7.87 3.08 -11.83
C TYR A 343 -9.02 3.54 -10.92
N LEU A 344 -9.49 4.79 -11.06
CA LEU A 344 -10.65 5.29 -10.32
C LEU A 344 -11.93 4.51 -10.64
N ILE A 345 -12.19 4.18 -11.91
CA ILE A 345 -13.35 3.39 -12.34
C ILE A 345 -13.36 2.04 -11.61
N LYS A 346 -12.21 1.38 -11.48
CA LYS A 346 -12.11 0.07 -10.81
C LYS A 346 -12.37 0.15 -9.31
N HIS A 347 -11.94 1.22 -8.66
CA HIS A 347 -12.06 1.36 -7.20
C HIS A 347 -13.23 2.23 -6.74
N VAL A 348 -14.02 2.83 -7.65
CA VAL A 348 -15.07 3.80 -7.27
C VAL A 348 -16.05 3.23 -6.24
N ASN A 349 -16.40 1.95 -6.38
CA ASN A 349 -17.30 1.25 -5.48
C ASN A 349 -16.70 0.95 -4.10
N GLU A 350 -15.37 0.93 -3.97
CA GLU A 350 -14.65 0.74 -2.70
C GLU A 350 -14.53 2.05 -1.89
N LEU A 351 -14.76 3.20 -2.55
CA LEU A 351 -14.70 4.51 -1.92
C LEU A 351 -16.02 4.80 -1.20
N ASN A 352 -15.95 5.34 0.00
CA ASN A 352 -17.09 6.03 0.58
C ASN A 352 -17.07 7.51 0.15
N GLU A 353 -18.14 8.24 0.46
CA GLU A 353 -18.26 9.65 0.06
C GLU A 353 -17.14 10.53 0.64
N ALA A 354 -16.75 10.31 1.90
CA ALA A 354 -15.67 11.07 2.53
C ALA A 354 -14.33 10.89 1.78
N LYS A 355 -13.95 9.65 1.47
CA LYS A 355 -12.75 9.35 0.66
C LYS A 355 -12.85 9.93 -0.75
N PHE A 356 -14.04 9.92 -1.34
CA PHE A 356 -14.26 10.51 -2.65
C PHE A 356 -14.06 12.03 -2.65
N ASN A 357 -14.59 12.73 -1.63
CA ASN A 357 -14.40 14.17 -1.48
C ASN A 357 -12.93 14.54 -1.26
N GLU A 358 -12.17 13.70 -0.56
CA GLU A 358 -10.72 13.88 -0.47
C GLU A 358 -10.01 13.82 -1.84
N ILE A 359 -10.50 13.02 -2.78
CA ILE A 359 -9.97 12.94 -4.15
C ILE A 359 -10.31 14.23 -4.91
N LEU A 360 -11.55 14.72 -4.81
CA LEU A 360 -11.96 15.98 -5.44
C LEU A 360 -11.08 17.16 -4.95
N ASN A 361 -10.74 17.17 -3.66
CA ASN A 361 -9.89 18.18 -3.04
C ASN A 361 -8.45 18.19 -3.58
N LEU A 362 -7.97 17.10 -4.20
CA LEU A 362 -6.67 17.09 -4.88
C LEU A 362 -6.67 17.98 -6.14
N ASN A 363 -7.84 18.34 -6.65
CA ASN A 363 -8.00 19.14 -7.87
C ASN A 363 -7.34 18.54 -9.12
N VAL A 364 -7.22 17.22 -9.17
CA VAL A 364 -6.56 16.47 -10.26
C VAL A 364 -7.51 15.93 -11.31
N LEU A 365 -8.82 15.94 -11.02
CA LEU A 365 -9.84 15.40 -11.92
C LEU A 365 -10.34 16.48 -12.88
N GLY A 366 -10.58 16.09 -14.12
CA GLY A 366 -11.48 16.79 -15.03
C GLY A 366 -12.72 15.96 -15.33
N PHE A 367 -13.46 16.38 -16.35
CA PHE A 367 -14.55 15.57 -16.89
C PHE A 367 -14.02 14.37 -17.69
N ASN A 368 -14.54 13.18 -17.39
CA ASN A 368 -14.32 11.95 -18.15
C ASN A 368 -15.63 11.18 -18.26
N GLU A 369 -16.07 10.91 -19.49
CA GLU A 369 -17.37 10.28 -19.77
C GLU A 369 -17.47 8.84 -19.24
N SER A 370 -16.40 8.05 -19.33
CA SER A 370 -16.39 6.66 -18.83
C SER A 370 -16.49 6.62 -17.31
N PHE A 371 -15.76 7.50 -16.63
CA PHE A 371 -15.82 7.63 -15.18
C PHE A 371 -17.17 8.14 -14.70
N PHE A 372 -17.73 9.15 -15.38
CA PHE A 372 -19.09 9.63 -15.13
C PHE A 372 -20.10 8.50 -15.26
N THR A 373 -20.03 7.73 -16.35
CA THR A 373 -20.95 6.60 -16.61
C THR A 373 -20.87 5.54 -15.51
N GLU A 374 -19.69 5.31 -14.94
CA GLU A 374 -19.55 4.39 -13.81
C GLU A 374 -20.11 4.98 -12.51
N LEU A 375 -19.87 6.27 -12.24
CA LEU A 375 -20.47 6.97 -11.09
C LEU A 375 -22.00 6.98 -11.13
N VAL A 376 -22.62 7.07 -12.31
CA VAL A 376 -24.08 6.97 -12.45
C VAL A 376 -24.62 5.62 -11.98
N LYS A 377 -23.85 4.54 -12.14
CA LYS A 377 -24.24 3.19 -11.70
C LYS A 377 -23.94 2.93 -10.22
N ASP A 378 -23.16 3.79 -9.57
CA ASP A 378 -22.81 3.63 -8.16
C ASP A 378 -24.07 3.81 -7.29
N ASN A 379 -24.23 2.96 -6.29
CA ASN A 379 -25.36 3.02 -5.35
C ASN A 379 -25.34 4.31 -4.51
N ASN A 380 -24.17 4.90 -4.30
CA ASN A 380 -23.99 6.17 -3.59
C ASN A 380 -23.96 7.34 -4.58
N GLN A 381 -25.15 7.83 -4.90
CA GLN A 381 -25.37 9.00 -5.76
C GLN A 381 -24.78 10.30 -5.18
N GLY A 382 -24.45 10.36 -3.89
CA GLY A 382 -23.75 11.49 -3.29
C GLY A 382 -22.37 11.74 -3.92
N LYS A 383 -21.66 10.68 -4.33
CA LYS A 383 -20.39 10.81 -5.07
C LYS A 383 -20.60 11.48 -6.42
N LEU A 384 -21.64 11.07 -7.15
CA LEU A 384 -21.99 11.65 -8.45
C LEU A 384 -22.34 13.13 -8.31
N ILE A 385 -23.15 13.50 -7.32
CA ILE A 385 -23.49 14.88 -7.02
C ILE A 385 -22.23 15.71 -6.75
N ASN A 386 -21.35 15.24 -5.87
CA ASN A 386 -20.13 15.96 -5.50
C ASN A 386 -19.17 16.10 -6.71
N TYR A 387 -19.07 15.06 -7.56
CA TYR A 387 -18.31 15.13 -8.80
C TYR A 387 -18.89 16.16 -9.79
N LEU A 388 -20.22 16.20 -9.94
CA LEU A 388 -20.89 17.16 -10.80
C LEU A 388 -20.73 18.60 -10.28
N LYS A 389 -20.92 18.84 -8.98
CA LYS A 389 -20.64 20.15 -8.35
C LYS A 389 -19.20 20.58 -8.63
N TYR A 390 -18.25 19.66 -8.51
CA TYR A 390 -16.83 19.91 -8.79
C TYR A 390 -16.53 20.26 -10.25
N ILE A 391 -17.15 19.57 -11.23
CA ILE A 391 -16.93 19.86 -12.66
C ILE A 391 -17.70 21.11 -13.12
N LEU A 392 -18.87 21.37 -12.54
CA LEU A 392 -19.68 22.53 -12.88
C LEU A 392 -19.21 23.81 -12.18
N ASP A 393 -18.23 23.70 -11.28
CA ASP A 393 -17.63 24.84 -10.61
C ASP A 393 -17.04 25.83 -11.65
N PRO A 394 -17.59 27.06 -11.74
CA PRO A 394 -17.15 28.04 -12.73
C PRO A 394 -15.69 28.46 -12.56
N GLU A 395 -15.10 28.26 -11.38
CA GLU A 395 -13.67 28.55 -11.16
C GLU A 395 -12.75 27.55 -11.87
N LYS A 396 -13.26 26.39 -12.28
CA LYS A 396 -12.46 25.30 -12.86
C LYS A 396 -12.37 25.30 -14.39
N ASN A 397 -13.14 26.13 -15.09
CA ASN A 397 -13.09 26.33 -16.56
C ASN A 397 -13.13 25.04 -17.41
N PHE A 398 -13.97 24.06 -17.04
CA PHE A 398 -14.16 22.84 -17.86
C PHE A 398 -15.08 23.08 -19.08
N GLU A 399 -14.96 22.24 -20.11
CA GLU A 399 -15.91 22.23 -21.24
C GLU A 399 -17.27 21.68 -20.82
N LEU A 400 -18.21 22.57 -20.49
CA LEU A 400 -19.48 22.23 -19.86
C LEU A 400 -20.49 21.51 -20.77
N THR A 401 -20.36 21.66 -22.10
CA THR A 401 -21.38 21.18 -23.06
C THR A 401 -21.63 19.67 -22.96
N ASN A 402 -20.58 18.87 -22.80
CA ASN A 402 -20.68 17.40 -22.70
C ASN A 402 -21.21 16.95 -21.33
N VAL A 403 -20.88 17.67 -20.26
CA VAL A 403 -21.37 17.38 -18.90
C VAL A 403 -22.88 17.58 -18.86
N LEU A 404 -23.33 18.71 -19.41
CA LEU A 404 -24.73 19.10 -19.42
C LEU A 404 -25.60 18.16 -20.26
N SER A 405 -25.10 17.64 -21.39
CA SER A 405 -25.85 16.66 -22.19
C SER A 405 -26.02 15.32 -21.45
N LEU A 406 -25.03 14.89 -20.67
CA LEU A 406 -25.13 13.67 -19.86
C LEU A 406 -26.08 13.84 -18.67
N ILE A 407 -26.10 15.00 -18.01
CA ILE A 407 -27.09 15.32 -16.97
C ILE A 407 -28.52 15.23 -17.52
N GLN A 408 -28.74 15.67 -18.77
CA GLN A 408 -30.08 15.64 -19.38
C GLN A 408 -30.63 14.24 -19.64
N VAL A 409 -29.78 13.22 -19.75
CA VAL A 409 -30.23 11.86 -20.15
C VAL A 409 -30.14 10.84 -19.03
N ASN A 410 -29.50 11.17 -17.91
CA ASN A 410 -29.35 10.28 -16.77
C ASN A 410 -30.25 10.70 -15.60
N SER A 411 -30.79 9.71 -14.89
CA SER A 411 -31.59 9.91 -13.69
C SER A 411 -30.67 10.14 -12.49
N ILE A 412 -30.39 11.41 -12.20
CA ILE A 412 -29.61 11.85 -11.05
C ILE A 412 -30.60 12.19 -9.92
N ILE A 413 -30.31 11.86 -8.66
CA ILE A 413 -31.21 12.22 -7.54
C ILE A 413 -31.20 13.73 -7.30
N TRP A 414 -32.32 14.29 -6.83
CA TRP A 414 -32.45 15.72 -6.55
C TRP A 414 -31.41 16.22 -5.54
N ASP A 415 -30.82 17.38 -5.83
CA ASP A 415 -29.92 18.13 -4.96
C ASP A 415 -30.00 19.61 -5.36
N SER A 416 -30.36 20.46 -4.39
CA SER A 416 -30.65 21.89 -4.62
C SER A 416 -29.39 22.68 -4.96
N ASP A 417 -28.25 22.37 -4.35
CA ASP A 417 -26.98 23.00 -4.65
C ASP A 417 -26.54 22.67 -6.08
N LEU A 418 -26.63 21.40 -6.49
CA LEU A 418 -26.32 20.95 -7.85
C LEU A 418 -27.22 21.65 -8.86
N PHE A 419 -28.51 21.80 -8.58
CA PHE A 419 -29.41 22.60 -9.41
C PHE A 419 -28.90 24.03 -9.58
N ASN A 420 -28.43 24.68 -8.51
CA ASN A 420 -27.88 26.03 -8.59
C ASN A 420 -26.61 26.10 -9.46
N TYR A 421 -25.70 25.13 -9.33
CA TYR A 421 -24.53 25.00 -10.22
C TYR A 421 -24.94 24.85 -11.69
N ILE A 422 -25.90 23.96 -11.99
CA ILE A 422 -26.41 23.75 -13.35
C ILE A 422 -27.11 25.02 -13.85
N LYS A 423 -27.90 25.70 -13.02
CA LYS A 423 -28.65 26.93 -13.38
C LYS A 423 -27.72 28.05 -13.82
N VAL A 424 -26.58 28.22 -13.13
CA VAL A 424 -25.54 29.19 -13.51
C VAL A 424 -24.91 28.81 -14.85
N ALA A 425 -24.63 27.53 -15.07
CA ALA A 425 -24.02 27.05 -16.31
C ALA A 425 -24.99 27.06 -17.51
N ASN A 426 -26.22 26.57 -17.35
CA ASN A 426 -27.23 26.42 -18.37
C ASN A 426 -28.65 26.24 -17.77
N GLN A 427 -29.44 27.30 -17.82
CA GLN A 427 -30.82 27.32 -17.31
C GLN A 427 -31.73 26.24 -17.94
N LYS A 428 -31.59 25.94 -19.24
CA LYS A 428 -32.43 24.92 -19.90
C LYS A 428 -32.14 23.52 -19.38
N VAL A 429 -30.88 23.21 -19.09
CA VAL A 429 -30.48 21.92 -18.50
C VAL A 429 -30.98 21.83 -17.07
N ALA A 430 -30.90 22.92 -16.31
CA ALA A 430 -31.40 22.96 -14.93
C ALA A 430 -32.90 22.68 -14.85
N ILE A 431 -33.69 23.24 -15.77
CA ILE A 431 -35.13 22.97 -15.86
C ILE A 431 -35.37 21.49 -16.19
N LYS A 432 -34.66 20.91 -17.16
CA LYS A 432 -34.80 19.48 -17.46
C LYS A 432 -34.45 18.57 -16.29
N TYR A 433 -33.36 18.89 -15.58
CA TYR A 433 -32.98 18.19 -14.36
C TYR A 433 -34.08 18.26 -13.30
N LEU A 434 -34.68 19.44 -13.11
CA LEU A 434 -35.84 19.63 -12.24
C LEU A 434 -37.06 18.80 -12.71
N MET A 435 -37.32 18.72 -14.02
CA MET A 435 -38.43 17.93 -14.57
C MET A 435 -38.23 16.41 -14.46
N HIS A 436 -37.00 15.90 -14.28
CA HIS A 436 -36.79 14.48 -13.93
C HIS A 436 -37.41 14.12 -12.57
N HIS A 437 -37.75 15.12 -11.75
CA HIS A 437 -38.37 14.96 -10.44
C HIS A 437 -39.79 15.55 -10.40
N GLU A 438 -40.52 15.45 -11.52
CA GLU A 438 -41.87 16.02 -11.70
C GLU A 438 -42.83 15.66 -10.55
N GLU A 439 -42.78 14.43 -10.03
CA GLU A 439 -43.66 13.96 -8.95
C GLU A 439 -43.49 14.73 -7.63
N SER A 440 -42.27 15.18 -7.32
CA SER A 440 -41.92 15.94 -6.10
C SER A 440 -41.70 17.43 -6.38
N LEU A 441 -42.01 17.89 -7.59
CA LEU A 441 -41.68 19.25 -8.05
C LEU A 441 -42.22 20.33 -7.12
N ALA A 442 -43.46 20.18 -6.64
CA ALA A 442 -44.10 21.16 -5.77
C ALA A 442 -43.35 21.37 -4.44
N ASP A 443 -42.74 20.31 -3.90
CA ASP A 443 -41.95 20.36 -2.67
C ASP A 443 -40.56 20.95 -2.96
N ILE A 444 -39.94 20.50 -4.04
CA ILE A 444 -38.64 20.97 -4.51
C ILE A 444 -38.62 22.48 -4.76
N LEU A 445 -39.68 23.04 -5.35
CA LEU A 445 -39.76 24.48 -5.62
C LEU A 445 -39.72 25.34 -4.35
N ASN A 446 -40.03 24.79 -3.17
CA ASN A 446 -39.87 25.49 -1.90
C ASN A 446 -38.40 25.57 -1.44
N GLU A 447 -37.52 24.74 -1.99
CA GLU A 447 -36.11 24.64 -1.60
C GLU A 447 -35.19 25.56 -2.43
N ILE A 448 -35.69 26.11 -3.54
CA ILE A 448 -34.90 26.87 -4.50
C ILE A 448 -35.43 28.28 -4.72
N GLU A 449 -34.51 29.21 -5.04
CA GLU A 449 -34.90 30.56 -5.44
C GLU A 449 -35.40 30.56 -6.89
N ILE A 450 -36.68 30.90 -7.04
CA ILE A 450 -37.37 30.96 -8.32
C ILE A 450 -37.86 32.39 -8.60
N ASN A 451 -37.72 32.82 -9.86
CA ASN A 451 -38.26 34.09 -10.34
C ASN A 451 -39.35 33.82 -11.40
N SER A 452 -40.14 34.84 -11.74
CA SER A 452 -41.28 34.68 -12.66
C SER A 452 -40.87 34.09 -14.01
N GLN A 453 -39.71 34.49 -14.54
CA GLN A 453 -39.21 33.97 -15.82
C GLN A 453 -38.93 32.46 -15.75
N LEU A 454 -38.23 31.99 -14.72
CA LEU A 454 -37.93 30.56 -14.54
C LEU A 454 -39.21 29.76 -14.26
N PHE A 455 -40.13 30.31 -13.48
CA PHE A 455 -41.43 29.70 -13.19
C PHE A 455 -42.25 29.50 -14.46
N ASN A 456 -42.34 30.52 -15.32
CA ASN A 456 -43.09 30.42 -16.58
C ASN A 456 -42.45 29.41 -17.54
N TYR A 457 -41.12 29.30 -17.58
CA TYR A 457 -40.45 28.23 -18.34
C TYR A 457 -40.74 26.84 -17.78
N ILE A 458 -40.78 26.67 -16.46
CA ILE A 458 -41.15 25.39 -15.85
C ILE A 458 -42.58 24.99 -16.24
N LEU A 459 -43.53 25.93 -16.19
CA LEU A 459 -44.91 25.68 -16.60
C LEU A 459 -45.05 25.28 -18.08
N GLN A 460 -44.18 25.78 -18.96
CA GLN A 460 -44.17 25.40 -20.38
C GLN A 460 -43.67 23.96 -20.61
N GLU A 461 -42.75 23.47 -19.78
CA GLU A 461 -42.18 22.12 -19.90
C GLU A 461 -43.05 21.04 -19.23
N ILE A 462 -43.88 21.43 -18.26
CA ILE A 462 -44.83 20.50 -17.64
C ILE A 462 -45.88 20.06 -18.68
N THR A 463 -46.09 18.76 -18.78
CA THR A 463 -47.04 18.20 -19.76
C THR A 463 -48.44 18.03 -19.17
N THR A 464 -48.57 17.94 -17.86
CA THR A 464 -49.83 17.67 -17.18
C THR A 464 -50.52 18.95 -16.70
N MET A 465 -51.80 19.11 -17.04
CA MET A 465 -52.63 20.22 -16.56
C MET A 465 -52.72 20.24 -15.03
N GLU A 466 -52.82 19.07 -14.40
CA GLU A 466 -52.91 18.92 -12.95
C GLU A 466 -51.72 19.59 -12.24
N LEU A 467 -50.50 19.31 -12.68
CA LEU A 467 -49.32 19.88 -12.08
C LEU A 467 -49.19 21.37 -12.38
N LYS A 468 -49.48 21.82 -13.62
CA LYS A 468 -49.48 23.26 -13.95
C LYS A 468 -50.39 24.04 -13.01
N LEU A 469 -51.65 23.62 -12.87
CA LEU A 469 -52.61 24.29 -12.00
C LEU A 469 -52.23 24.17 -10.53
N LYS A 470 -51.71 23.03 -10.08
CA LYS A 470 -51.20 22.85 -8.71
C LYS A 470 -50.07 23.84 -8.39
N LEU A 471 -49.12 24.03 -9.29
CA LEU A 471 -48.04 25.00 -9.10
C LEU A 471 -48.56 26.44 -9.10
N ILE A 472 -49.45 26.78 -10.04
CA ILE A 472 -50.04 28.12 -10.14
C ILE A 472 -50.86 28.46 -8.88
N ASN A 473 -51.65 27.51 -8.36
CA ASN A 473 -52.39 27.68 -7.10
C ASN A 473 -51.47 28.01 -5.92
N ASN A 474 -50.21 27.56 -5.96
CA ASN A 474 -49.22 27.78 -4.91
C ASN A 474 -48.23 28.91 -5.24
N ASN A 475 -48.48 29.73 -6.25
CA ASN A 475 -47.56 30.78 -6.71
C ASN A 475 -47.11 31.73 -5.58
N ILE A 476 -48.01 32.08 -4.65
CA ILE A 476 -47.71 32.91 -3.49
C ILE A 476 -46.67 32.26 -2.59
N THR A 477 -46.75 30.94 -2.36
CA THR A 477 -45.78 30.19 -1.56
C THR A 477 -44.39 30.24 -2.19
N TYR A 478 -44.31 30.26 -3.52
CA TYR A 478 -43.07 30.39 -4.28
C TYR A 478 -42.59 31.85 -4.44
N GLY A 479 -43.31 32.83 -3.87
CA GLY A 479 -42.99 34.26 -4.03
C GLY A 479 -43.22 34.80 -5.44
N ILE A 480 -44.02 34.11 -6.26
CA ILE A 480 -44.32 34.49 -7.65
C ILE A 480 -45.61 35.32 -7.70
N GLU A 481 -45.51 36.53 -8.22
CA GLU A 481 -46.68 37.38 -8.49
C GLU A 481 -47.54 36.79 -9.61
N PHE A 482 -48.86 36.83 -9.43
CA PHE A 482 -49.78 36.39 -10.47
C PHE A 482 -49.98 37.49 -11.52
N ASP A 483 -49.61 37.22 -12.77
CA ASP A 483 -49.64 38.16 -13.87
C ASP A 483 -50.47 37.66 -15.07
N GLU A 484 -50.44 38.41 -16.17
CA GLU A 484 -51.16 38.07 -17.41
C GLU A 484 -50.64 36.76 -18.06
N GLU A 485 -49.35 36.44 -17.89
CA GLU A 485 -48.76 35.21 -18.43
C GLU A 485 -49.34 33.99 -17.69
N LEU A 486 -49.39 34.03 -16.36
CA LEU A 486 -50.01 32.97 -15.56
C LEU A 486 -51.52 32.87 -15.79
N ALA A 487 -52.21 34.00 -15.93
CA ALA A 487 -53.62 34.02 -16.29
C ALA A 487 -53.87 33.30 -17.63
N SER A 488 -53.03 33.54 -18.63
CA SER A 488 -53.12 32.88 -19.94
C SER A 488 -52.97 31.36 -19.83
N VAL A 489 -52.05 30.86 -18.99
CA VAL A 489 -51.87 29.41 -18.79
C VAL A 489 -53.10 28.78 -18.14
N VAL A 490 -53.72 29.45 -17.16
CA VAL A 490 -54.96 28.98 -16.54
C VAL A 490 -56.10 28.94 -17.55
N LEU A 491 -56.24 29.98 -18.39
CA LEU A 491 -57.25 30.02 -19.45
C LEU A 491 -57.04 28.92 -20.51
N GLU A 492 -55.78 28.60 -20.82
CA GLU A 492 -55.43 27.48 -21.71
C GLU A 492 -55.88 26.15 -21.11
N CYS A 493 -55.57 25.89 -19.83
CA CYS A 493 -56.05 24.69 -19.12
C CYS A 493 -57.59 24.56 -19.14
N ILE A 494 -58.30 25.67 -18.91
CA ILE A 494 -59.77 25.72 -18.98
C ILE A 494 -60.28 25.47 -20.42
N ARG A 495 -59.50 25.81 -21.45
CA ARG A 495 -59.83 25.52 -22.86
C ARG A 495 -59.58 24.07 -23.22
N GLU A 496 -58.57 23.44 -22.63
CA GLU A 496 -58.24 22.02 -22.83
C GLU A 496 -59.29 21.09 -22.21
N ASP A 497 -59.58 21.24 -20.91
CA ASP A 497 -60.64 20.49 -20.22
C ASP A 497 -61.28 21.36 -19.12
N GLU A 498 -62.45 21.92 -19.44
CA GLU A 498 -63.17 22.84 -18.55
C GLU A 498 -63.48 22.20 -17.20
N SER A 499 -63.95 20.95 -17.17
CA SER A 499 -64.39 20.29 -15.93
C SER A 499 -63.21 20.03 -15.00
N ALA A 500 -62.16 19.38 -15.52
CA ALA A 500 -61.00 19.02 -14.73
C ALA A 500 -60.20 20.26 -14.28
N ALA A 501 -60.11 21.31 -15.09
CA ALA A 501 -59.45 22.55 -14.69
C ALA A 501 -60.16 23.22 -13.48
N PHE A 502 -61.50 23.30 -13.49
CA PHE A 502 -62.24 23.90 -12.38
C PHE A 502 -62.26 23.05 -11.10
N GLU A 503 -62.08 21.73 -11.19
CA GLU A 503 -61.87 20.87 -10.02
C GLU A 503 -60.51 21.14 -9.34
N LEU A 504 -59.52 21.58 -10.12
CA LEU A 504 -58.13 21.80 -9.65
C LEU A 504 -57.84 23.25 -9.25
N ILE A 505 -58.51 24.24 -9.85
CA ILE A 505 -58.32 25.65 -9.52
C ILE A 505 -58.91 25.96 -8.14
N THR A 506 -58.10 26.55 -7.26
CA THR A 506 -58.59 26.97 -5.94
C THR A 506 -59.51 28.20 -6.04
N PRO A 507 -60.51 28.33 -5.15
CA PRO A 507 -61.35 29.52 -5.08
C PRO A 507 -60.54 30.81 -4.90
N GLU A 508 -59.44 30.73 -4.15
CA GLU A 508 -58.55 31.87 -3.87
C GLU A 508 -57.83 32.35 -5.14
N LEU A 509 -57.20 31.44 -5.89
CA LEU A 509 -56.58 31.75 -7.19
C LEU A 509 -57.59 32.42 -8.12
N LEU A 510 -58.79 31.86 -8.21
CA LEU A 510 -59.81 32.34 -9.13
C LEU A 510 -60.36 33.72 -8.75
N GLU A 511 -60.76 33.90 -7.48
CA GLU A 511 -61.39 35.12 -7.03
C GLU A 511 -60.41 36.28 -6.85
N SER A 512 -59.22 36.00 -6.33
CA SER A 512 -58.29 37.05 -5.87
C SER A 512 -57.20 37.38 -6.89
N GLN A 513 -56.91 36.49 -7.83
CA GLN A 513 -55.81 36.65 -8.78
C GLN A 513 -56.29 36.63 -10.24
N LEU A 514 -57.01 35.58 -10.67
CA LEU A 514 -57.42 35.43 -12.08
C LEU A 514 -58.45 36.48 -12.53
N ILE A 515 -59.61 36.52 -11.87
CA ILE A 515 -60.74 37.38 -12.29
C ILE A 515 -60.42 38.87 -12.32
N PRO A 516 -59.67 39.43 -11.34
CA PRO A 516 -59.28 40.85 -11.39
C PRO A 516 -58.43 41.21 -12.62
N LEU A 517 -57.67 40.25 -13.17
CA LEU A 517 -56.77 40.48 -14.29
C LEU A 517 -57.46 40.40 -15.67
N LEU A 518 -58.47 39.55 -15.82
CA LEU A 518 -59.14 39.33 -17.11
C LEU A 518 -59.81 40.61 -17.65
N GLU A 519 -59.37 41.05 -18.84
CA GLU A 519 -59.93 42.22 -19.54
C GLU A 519 -61.01 41.86 -20.56
N ASP A 520 -60.88 40.69 -21.19
CA ASP A 520 -61.80 40.22 -22.24
C ASP A 520 -63.12 39.74 -21.62
N GLU A 521 -64.24 40.28 -22.12
CA GLU A 521 -65.56 39.95 -21.60
C GLU A 521 -65.90 38.47 -21.80
N ASN A 522 -65.48 37.85 -22.91
CA ASN A 522 -65.77 36.45 -23.21
C ASN A 522 -64.98 35.49 -22.31
N ASP A 523 -63.71 35.78 -22.02
CA ASP A 523 -62.92 34.99 -21.07
C ASP A 523 -63.52 35.10 -19.65
N LEU A 524 -63.97 36.29 -19.24
CA LEU A 524 -64.72 36.47 -17.98
C LEU A 524 -66.02 35.67 -17.96
N VAL A 525 -66.84 35.75 -19.02
CA VAL A 525 -68.07 34.94 -19.14
C VAL A 525 -67.75 33.47 -18.94
N LYS A 526 -66.74 32.96 -19.64
CA LYS A 526 -66.36 31.55 -19.61
C LYS A 526 -65.90 31.12 -18.22
N VAL A 527 -65.03 31.90 -17.58
CA VAL A 527 -64.51 31.60 -16.23
C VAL A 527 -65.62 31.61 -15.20
N VAL A 528 -66.48 32.63 -15.21
CA VAL A 528 -67.61 32.75 -14.26
C VAL A 528 -68.60 31.60 -14.48
N ARG A 529 -68.90 31.25 -15.74
CA ARG A 529 -69.84 30.16 -16.07
C ARG A 529 -69.30 28.82 -15.59
N GLY A 530 -68.04 28.52 -15.88
CA GLY A 530 -67.39 27.28 -15.47
C GLY A 530 -67.32 27.16 -13.95
N TYR A 531 -66.95 28.25 -13.26
CA TYR A 531 -66.94 28.30 -11.80
C TYR A 531 -68.31 28.03 -11.17
N ILE A 532 -69.39 28.53 -11.76
CA ILE A 532 -70.76 28.27 -11.27
C ILE A 532 -71.23 26.83 -11.58
N THR A 533 -70.70 26.24 -12.65
CA THR A 533 -71.15 24.93 -13.14
C THR A 533 -70.45 23.80 -12.41
N TYR A 534 -69.14 23.92 -12.22
CA TYR A 534 -68.28 22.89 -11.64
C TYR A 534 -67.89 23.19 -10.19
N GLY A 535 -68.02 24.44 -9.75
CA GLY A 535 -67.78 24.84 -8.37
C GLY A 535 -69.03 24.82 -7.50
N GLU A 536 -68.92 24.30 -6.27
CA GLU A 536 -70.01 24.26 -5.28
C GLU A 536 -70.20 25.62 -4.58
N PHE A 537 -70.41 26.69 -5.33
CA PHE A 537 -70.45 28.04 -4.76
C PHE A 537 -71.86 28.51 -4.40
N GLU A 538 -71.97 29.03 -3.18
CA GLU A 538 -73.16 29.71 -2.74
C GLU A 538 -73.33 31.06 -3.45
N LYS A 539 -74.58 31.52 -3.50
CA LYS A 539 -74.97 32.80 -4.09
C LYS A 539 -74.13 33.99 -3.60
N GLU A 540 -73.66 33.98 -2.35
CA GLU A 540 -72.85 35.07 -1.80
C GLU A 540 -71.44 35.11 -2.41
N ALA A 541 -70.82 33.95 -2.60
CA ALA A 541 -69.52 33.82 -3.25
C ALA A 541 -69.57 34.34 -4.71
N ILE A 542 -70.65 34.05 -5.44
CA ILE A 542 -70.84 34.57 -6.80
C ILE A 542 -70.91 36.11 -6.83
N PHE A 543 -71.60 36.74 -5.88
CA PHE A 543 -71.61 38.21 -5.80
C PHE A 543 -70.24 38.79 -5.47
N ASN A 544 -69.48 38.14 -4.57
CA ASN A 544 -68.13 38.54 -4.23
C ASN A 544 -67.22 38.48 -5.47
N LEU A 545 -67.25 37.35 -6.17
CA LEU A 545 -66.53 37.11 -7.40
C LEU A 545 -66.84 38.15 -8.48
N LEU A 546 -68.12 38.38 -8.77
CA LEU A 546 -68.53 39.38 -9.74
C LEU A 546 -68.09 40.80 -9.33
N SER A 547 -68.08 41.13 -8.04
CA SER A 547 -67.64 42.45 -7.59
C SER A 547 -66.14 42.73 -7.81
N LYS A 548 -65.31 41.67 -7.87
CA LYS A 548 -63.86 41.75 -8.11
C LYS A 548 -63.50 41.82 -9.60
N SER A 549 -64.43 41.49 -10.49
CA SER A 549 -64.23 41.57 -11.94
C SER A 549 -64.22 43.02 -12.47
N LYS A 550 -63.80 43.20 -13.72
CA LYS A 550 -63.87 44.50 -14.41
C LYS A 550 -65.29 44.82 -14.87
N ASN A 551 -65.53 46.06 -15.32
CA ASN A 551 -66.80 46.40 -15.97
C ASN A 551 -66.94 45.57 -17.27
N PRO A 552 -68.15 45.12 -17.66
CA PRO A 552 -69.45 45.43 -17.04
C PRO A 552 -69.86 44.52 -15.86
N PHE A 553 -69.13 43.44 -15.59
CA PHE A 553 -69.52 42.41 -14.60
C PHE A 553 -69.67 42.91 -13.16
N ASN A 554 -68.79 43.78 -12.68
CA ASN A 554 -68.88 44.36 -11.32
C ASN A 554 -70.12 45.23 -11.07
N ARG A 555 -70.89 45.55 -12.13
CA ARG A 555 -72.18 46.23 -12.01
C ARG A 555 -73.31 45.27 -11.65
N ILE A 556 -73.06 43.95 -11.69
CA ILE A 556 -73.97 42.93 -11.15
C ILE A 556 -73.80 42.87 -9.63
N LYS A 557 -74.74 43.48 -8.90
CA LYS A 557 -74.69 43.58 -7.43
C LYS A 557 -76.06 43.66 -6.77
N ARG A 558 -76.14 43.33 -5.49
CA ARG A 558 -77.35 43.48 -4.66
C ARG A 558 -77.80 44.94 -4.67
N GLY A 559 -79.06 45.19 -5.05
CA GLY A 559 -79.61 46.54 -5.13
C GLY A 559 -78.95 47.44 -6.19
N GLY A 560 -78.27 46.87 -7.18
CA GLY A 560 -77.72 47.62 -8.31
C GLY A 560 -78.78 48.25 -9.21
N GLY A 561 -78.40 49.26 -9.99
CA GLY A 561 -79.28 49.95 -10.95
C GLY A 561 -79.76 49.05 -12.10
N ASN A 562 -80.71 49.55 -12.90
CA ASN A 562 -81.34 48.81 -13.98
C ASN A 562 -80.48 48.78 -15.27
N GLY A 563 -80.22 47.58 -15.80
CA GLY A 563 -79.65 47.34 -17.12
C GLY A 563 -78.13 47.49 -17.21
N VAL A 564 -77.42 46.36 -17.14
CA VAL A 564 -76.01 46.23 -17.53
C VAL A 564 -75.98 45.49 -18.86
N GLU A 565 -75.30 46.05 -19.86
CA GLU A 565 -75.18 45.44 -21.18
C GLU A 565 -73.90 44.61 -21.27
N PHE A 566 -74.04 43.43 -21.87
CA PHE A 566 -73.00 42.45 -22.13
C PHE A 566 -73.05 42.07 -23.61
N GLU A 567 -71.92 41.65 -24.16
CA GLU A 567 -71.84 41.05 -25.48
C GLU A 567 -72.64 39.74 -25.53
N LYS A 568 -73.33 39.57 -26.66
CA LYS A 568 -74.16 38.40 -26.89
C LYS A 568 -73.33 37.28 -27.51
N ASN A 569 -73.09 36.24 -26.74
CA ASN A 569 -72.64 34.94 -27.22
C ASN A 569 -73.41 33.82 -26.48
N ASP A 570 -73.21 32.56 -26.88
CA ASP A 570 -73.92 31.42 -26.30
C ASP A 570 -73.54 31.17 -24.83
N ASP A 571 -72.29 31.42 -24.46
CA ASP A 571 -71.79 31.29 -23.09
C ASP A 571 -72.41 32.32 -22.15
N SER A 572 -72.57 33.57 -22.60
CA SER A 572 -73.21 34.66 -21.87
C SER A 572 -74.67 34.33 -21.60
N LYS A 573 -75.38 33.76 -22.59
CA LYS A 573 -76.77 33.31 -22.42
C LYS A 573 -76.88 32.22 -21.36
N LEU A 574 -75.99 31.22 -21.41
CA LEU A 574 -75.98 30.12 -20.44
C LEU A 574 -75.64 30.62 -19.04
N LEU A 575 -74.63 31.49 -18.92
CA LEU A 575 -74.25 32.13 -17.66
C LEU A 575 -75.43 32.91 -17.04
N PHE A 576 -76.06 33.82 -17.80
CA PHE A 576 -77.14 34.64 -17.25
C PHE A 576 -78.42 33.84 -16.98
N LYS A 577 -78.69 32.78 -17.75
CA LYS A 577 -79.74 31.80 -17.41
C LYS A 577 -79.47 31.18 -16.03
N ARG A 578 -78.25 30.71 -15.79
CA ARG A 578 -77.85 30.09 -14.53
C ARG A 578 -77.88 31.08 -13.36
N LEU A 579 -77.37 32.30 -13.55
CA LEU A 579 -77.43 33.36 -12.55
C LEU A 579 -78.87 33.76 -12.18
N LYS A 580 -79.82 33.68 -13.13
CA LYS A 580 -81.24 33.87 -12.85
C LYS A 580 -81.82 32.73 -12.00
N GLU A 581 -81.51 31.48 -12.36
CA GLU A 581 -81.92 30.28 -11.59
C GLU A 581 -81.39 30.35 -10.14
N MET A 582 -80.15 30.80 -9.95
CA MET A 582 -79.53 31.00 -8.64
C MET A 582 -80.00 32.27 -7.90
N ASN A 583 -80.96 33.02 -8.46
CA ASN A 583 -81.46 34.27 -7.91
C ASN A 583 -80.39 35.36 -7.70
N VAL A 584 -79.31 35.38 -8.48
CA VAL A 584 -78.26 36.42 -8.47
C VAL A 584 -78.74 37.65 -9.24
N ILE A 585 -79.39 37.46 -10.39
CA ILE A 585 -80.01 38.51 -11.21
C ILE A 585 -81.55 38.39 -11.21
N SER A 586 -82.28 39.44 -11.59
CA SER A 586 -83.74 39.40 -11.68
C SER A 586 -84.23 38.86 -13.03
N SER A 587 -83.62 39.35 -14.12
CA SER A 587 -83.93 38.98 -15.49
C SER A 587 -82.79 39.38 -16.42
N TYR A 588 -82.76 38.80 -17.61
CA TYR A 588 -81.97 39.33 -18.73
C TYR A 588 -82.85 39.33 -19.99
N THR A 589 -82.59 40.27 -20.89
CA THR A 589 -83.28 40.40 -22.18
C THR A 589 -82.27 40.40 -23.31
N GLU A 590 -82.57 39.71 -24.39
CA GLU A 590 -81.69 39.54 -25.55
C GLU A 590 -82.05 40.53 -26.67
N SER A 591 -81.04 41.18 -27.24
CA SER A 591 -81.12 41.97 -28.48
C SER A 591 -80.37 41.26 -29.62
N GLU A 592 -80.27 41.87 -30.80
CA GLU A 592 -79.51 41.29 -31.92
C GLU A 592 -78.01 41.13 -31.58
N VAL A 593 -77.42 42.07 -30.83
CA VAL A 593 -75.97 42.15 -30.58
C VAL A 593 -75.56 42.14 -29.10
N SER A 594 -76.51 42.26 -28.16
CA SER A 594 -76.20 42.36 -26.72
C SER A 594 -77.22 41.65 -25.82
N LEU A 595 -76.80 41.36 -24.58
CA LEU A 595 -77.64 40.89 -23.49
C LEU A 595 -77.74 41.99 -22.43
N ARG A 596 -78.96 42.44 -22.12
CA ARG A 596 -79.21 43.40 -21.03
C ARG A 596 -79.61 42.66 -19.77
N VAL A 597 -78.78 42.74 -18.75
CA VAL A 597 -78.93 42.06 -17.45
C VAL A 597 -79.47 43.03 -16.41
N ASN A 598 -80.55 42.64 -15.74
CA ASN A 598 -81.17 43.43 -14.68
C ASN A 598 -80.79 42.89 -13.30
N ASN A 599 -80.23 43.76 -12.47
CA ASN A 599 -79.92 43.44 -11.08
C ASN A 599 -81.18 43.03 -10.29
N LYS A 600 -80.97 42.24 -9.24
CA LYS A 600 -82.01 41.98 -8.25
C LYS A 600 -82.15 43.21 -7.34
N GLN A 601 -83.34 43.80 -7.30
CA GLN A 601 -83.63 44.88 -6.35
C GLN A 601 -83.72 44.30 -4.94
N ASN A 602 -83.22 45.03 -3.94
CA ASN A 602 -83.40 44.64 -2.55
C ASN A 602 -84.90 44.59 -2.25
N SER A 603 -85.47 43.39 -2.13
CA SER A 603 -86.75 43.20 -1.47
C SER A 603 -86.55 43.61 -0.02
N ARG A 604 -87.28 44.64 0.43
CA ARG A 604 -87.35 45.01 1.84
C ARG A 604 -87.78 43.83 2.70
#